data_AF-A0A832S6G5-F1
#
_entry.id   AF-A0A832S6G5-F1
#
_cell.length_a   1.000
_cell.length_b   1.000
_cell.length_c   1.000
_cell.angle_alpha   90.00
_cell.angle_beta   90.00
_cell.angle_gamma   90.00
#
_symmetry.space_group_name_H-M   'P 1'
#
loop_
_entity.id
_entity.type
_entity.pdbx_description
1 polymer ?
#
loop_
_entity_poly.entity_id
_entity_poly.type
_entity_poly.pdbx_seq_one_letter_code
_entity_poly.pdbx_strand_id
1 'polypeptide(L)'
;MPVKRVFFLLLLAAVLTASGCIDDEDGTKMSISGNDTEINISLSDPAEGSWCPAGSQVQVKNPTTGKALNMTIAGTENFENETFCRAVIETGSEENTSRFEYMWSQDKNTTVWTKYDENGNMSLRYVHRK
;
A
#
# COMPACT_ATOMS: atom_id res chain seq x y z
N MET A 1 20.77 -64.10 3.18
CA MET A 1 19.78 -63.28 3.92
C MET A 1 20.37 -62.98 5.29
N PRO A 2 20.53 -61.70 5.65
CA PRO A 2 19.41 -60.97 6.23
C PRO A 2 19.29 -59.52 5.73
N VAL A 3 18.09 -59.21 5.23
CA VAL A 3 17.52 -57.87 5.14
C VAL A 3 17.28 -57.40 6.58
N LYS A 4 18.25 -56.72 7.19
CA LYS A 4 18.06 -56.17 8.56
C LYS A 4 19.12 -55.17 9.03
N ARG A 5 19.76 -54.38 8.15
CA ARG A 5 20.71 -53.32 8.59
C ARG A 5 20.75 -52.09 7.67
N VAL A 6 19.64 -51.73 7.02
CA VAL A 6 19.54 -50.49 6.22
C VAL A 6 18.30 -49.69 6.61
N PHE A 7 17.97 -49.66 7.89
CA PHE A 7 16.82 -48.88 8.41
C PHE A 7 17.17 -47.97 9.59
N PHE A 8 18.45 -47.89 9.97
CA PHE A 8 18.91 -47.10 11.12
C PHE A 8 19.78 -45.89 10.73
N LEU A 9 19.77 -45.51 9.44
CA LEU A 9 20.48 -44.33 8.91
C LEU A 9 19.53 -43.37 8.17
N LEU A 10 18.22 -43.48 8.38
CA LEU A 10 17.19 -42.67 7.72
C LEU A 10 16.32 -41.88 8.71
N LEU A 11 16.84 -41.64 9.92
CA LEU A 11 16.12 -41.00 11.04
C LEU A 11 16.88 -39.78 11.61
N LEU A 12 17.79 -39.18 10.84
CA LEU A 12 18.63 -38.06 11.29
C LEU A 12 18.56 -36.81 10.39
N ALA A 13 17.42 -36.58 9.71
CA ALA A 13 17.25 -35.43 8.82
C ALA A 13 15.88 -34.75 8.94
N ALA A 14 15.28 -34.74 10.15
CA ALA A 14 13.96 -34.15 10.37
C ALA A 14 13.93 -33.11 11.50
N VAL A 15 14.99 -32.29 11.64
CA VAL A 15 14.97 -31.12 12.52
C VAL A 15 15.62 -29.92 11.83
N LEU A 16 15.00 -29.46 10.76
CA LEU A 16 15.04 -28.06 10.38
C LEU A 16 13.56 -27.66 10.22
N THR A 17 12.92 -27.42 11.37
CA THR A 17 11.75 -26.55 11.39
C THR A 17 12.21 -25.24 10.77
N ALA A 18 11.79 -25.01 9.53
CA ALA A 18 11.82 -23.70 8.95
C ALA A 18 11.11 -22.78 9.94
N SER A 19 11.85 -21.89 10.61
CA SER A 19 11.29 -20.61 11.00
C SER A 19 11.07 -19.84 9.70
N GLY A 20 10.04 -20.26 8.95
CA GLY A 20 9.43 -19.39 7.98
C GLY A 20 8.79 -18.28 8.80
N CYS A 21 9.53 -17.18 8.98
CA CYS A 21 8.88 -15.89 9.14
C CYS A 21 8.11 -15.69 7.84
N ILE A 22 6.86 -16.14 7.82
CA ILE A 22 5.86 -15.58 6.93
C ILE A 22 5.58 -14.20 7.51
N ASP A 23 6.36 -13.25 7.03
CA ASP A 23 6.05 -11.85 7.10
C ASP A 23 4.98 -11.62 6.02
N ASP A 24 3.72 -11.76 6.43
CA ASP A 24 2.57 -11.38 5.60
C ASP A 24 2.48 -9.85 5.56
N GLU A 25 3.48 -9.19 4.97
CA GLU A 25 3.36 -7.81 4.51
C GLU A 25 2.70 -7.82 3.13
N ASP A 26 1.37 -8.06 3.09
CA ASP A 26 0.55 -7.80 1.90
C ASP A 26 0.34 -6.28 1.74
N GLY A 27 1.44 -5.57 1.56
CA GLY A 27 1.49 -4.22 1.03
C GLY A 27 1.53 -4.30 -0.50
N THR A 28 0.46 -3.89 -1.16
CA THR A 28 0.41 -3.78 -2.62
C THR A 28 1.58 -2.92 -3.14
N LYS A 29 2.58 -3.54 -3.74
CA LYS A 29 3.70 -2.84 -4.40
C LYS A 29 3.22 -2.22 -5.71
N MET A 30 3.04 -0.90 -5.73
CA MET A 30 2.84 -0.13 -6.96
C MET A 30 4.06 0.73 -7.25
N SER A 31 4.73 0.46 -8.38
CA SER A 31 5.84 1.26 -8.89
C SER A 31 5.30 2.29 -9.88
N ILE A 32 5.17 3.56 -9.46
CA ILE A 32 4.90 4.68 -10.37
C ILE A 32 6.26 5.25 -10.79
N SER A 33 6.76 4.82 -11.95
CA SER A 33 8.02 5.30 -12.53
C SER A 33 7.82 6.69 -13.17
N GLY A 34 8.06 7.72 -12.37
CA GLY A 34 8.34 9.08 -12.83
C GLY A 34 9.46 9.66 -11.98
N ASN A 35 10.70 9.31 -12.29
CA ASN A 35 11.93 9.66 -11.56
C ASN A 35 12.06 8.97 -10.18
N ASP A 36 12.61 7.75 -10.19
CA ASP A 36 13.31 7.00 -9.12
C ASP A 36 12.89 7.21 -7.65
N THR A 37 11.59 7.32 -7.38
CA THR A 37 11.07 7.29 -6.02
C THR A 37 9.90 6.33 -5.93
N GLU A 38 10.20 5.08 -5.59
CA GLU A 38 9.18 4.09 -5.22
C GLU A 38 8.49 4.58 -3.94
N ILE A 39 7.21 4.96 -4.02
CA ILE A 39 6.40 5.32 -2.85
C ILE A 39 5.65 4.06 -2.42
N ASN A 40 6.12 3.41 -1.35
CA ASN A 40 5.37 2.33 -0.71
C ASN A 40 4.37 2.95 0.27
N ILE A 41 3.14 2.43 0.24
CA ILE A 41 2.00 3.02 0.93
C ILE A 41 1.46 2.01 1.93
N SER A 42 1.94 2.10 3.16
CA SER A 42 1.36 1.40 4.30
C SER A 42 0.27 2.30 4.88
N LEU A 43 -0.99 1.98 4.57
CA LEU A 43 -2.13 2.55 5.28
C LEU A 43 -2.24 1.81 6.61
N SER A 44 -2.15 2.51 7.73
CA SER A 44 -2.48 1.92 9.03
C SER A 44 -3.92 1.41 8.99
N ASP A 45 -4.15 0.21 9.55
CA ASP A 45 -5.51 -0.33 9.64
C ASP A 45 -6.43 0.69 10.31
N PRO A 46 -7.62 0.96 9.74
CA PRO A 46 -8.55 1.90 10.33
C PRO A 46 -8.86 1.41 11.76
N ALA A 47 -8.63 2.29 12.74
CA ALA A 47 -9.07 2.06 14.11
C ALA A 47 -10.54 1.63 14.07
N GLU A 48 -10.89 0.51 14.73
CA GLU A 48 -12.23 -0.08 14.82
C GLU A 48 -13.37 0.92 14.54
N GLY A 49 -13.79 1.04 13.27
CA GLY A 49 -14.75 2.04 12.84
C GLY A 49 -14.48 2.65 11.46
N SER A 50 -15.37 2.34 10.51
CA SER A 50 -15.44 2.86 9.13
C SER A 50 -14.20 2.66 8.24
N TRP A 51 -14.38 2.04 7.07
CA TRP A 51 -13.34 1.93 6.04
C TRP A 51 -12.87 3.31 5.53
N CYS A 52 -13.75 4.32 5.53
CA CYS A 52 -13.43 5.66 5.06
C CYS A 52 -13.81 6.74 6.08
N PRO A 53 -13.00 6.94 7.14
CA PRO A 53 -13.29 7.92 8.17
C PRO A 53 -12.86 9.33 7.72
N ALA A 54 -13.80 10.09 7.13
CA ALA A 54 -13.56 11.46 6.68
C ALA A 54 -13.07 12.36 7.83
N GLY A 55 -12.08 13.21 7.55
CA GLY A 55 -11.43 14.09 8.52
C GLY A 55 -10.25 13.45 9.26
N SER A 56 -10.07 12.13 9.17
CA SER A 56 -8.89 11.46 9.73
C SER A 56 -7.65 11.75 8.90
N GLN A 57 -6.50 11.79 9.58
CA GLN A 57 -5.20 11.84 8.93
C GLN A 57 -4.57 10.45 8.88
N VAL A 58 -3.97 10.11 7.74
CA VAL A 58 -3.21 8.89 7.54
C VAL A 58 -1.79 9.28 7.17
N GLN A 59 -0.81 8.73 7.87
CA GLN A 59 0.59 8.91 7.54
C GLN A 59 1.08 7.71 6.73
N VAL A 60 1.71 8.01 5.59
CA VAL A 60 2.31 7.02 4.71
C VAL A 60 3.81 7.22 4.72
N LYS A 61 4.54 6.20 5.14
CA LYS A 61 6.01 6.25 5.17
C LYS A 61 6.58 5.49 3.98
N ASN A 62 7.38 6.19 3.18
CA ASN A 62 8.22 5.56 2.17
C ASN A 62 9.32 4.73 2.88
N PRO A 63 9.37 3.40 2.70
CA PRO A 63 10.29 2.51 3.40
C PRO A 63 11.72 2.65 2.86
N THR A 64 11.89 3.06 1.61
CA THR A 64 13.18 3.25 0.96
C THR A 64 13.86 4.54 1.41
N THR A 65 13.10 5.64 1.50
CA THR A 65 13.65 6.97 1.87
C THR A 65 13.40 7.37 3.31
N GLY A 66 12.52 6.65 4.02
CA GLY A 66 12.06 6.99 5.36
C GLY A 66 11.14 8.21 5.43
N LYS A 67 10.89 8.90 4.31
CA LYS A 67 10.04 10.11 4.26
C LYS A 67 8.58 9.74 4.49
N ALA A 68 7.92 10.50 5.35
CA ALA A 68 6.49 10.36 5.61
C ALA A 68 5.68 11.42 4.86
N LEU A 69 4.54 11.02 4.31
CA LEU A 69 3.54 11.86 3.68
C LEU A 69 2.27 11.79 4.54
N ASN A 70 1.75 12.94 4.93
CA ASN A 70 0.47 13.02 5.63
C ASN A 70 -0.64 13.20 4.60
N MET A 71 -1.69 12.40 4.71
CA MET A 71 -2.86 12.42 3.84
C MET A 71 -4.09 12.68 4.69
N THR A 72 -5.02 13.49 4.20
CA THR A 72 -6.30 13.74 4.87
C THR A 72 -7.40 12.99 4.15
N ILE A 73 -8.14 12.13 4.86
CA ILE A 73 -9.28 11.42 4.28
C ILE A 73 -10.42 12.42 4.04
N ALA A 74 -10.82 12.58 2.79
CA ALA A 74 -11.89 13.48 2.37
C ALA A 74 -13.27 12.79 2.34
N GLY A 75 -13.32 11.47 2.55
CA GLY A 75 -14.54 10.67 2.51
C GLY A 75 -14.65 9.83 1.24
N THR A 76 -15.85 9.34 0.93
CA THR A 76 -16.08 8.47 -0.22
C THR A 76 -16.27 9.25 -1.51
N GLU A 77 -15.80 8.71 -2.64
CA GLU A 77 -16.01 9.24 -3.97
C GLU A 77 -16.42 8.11 -4.93
N ASN A 78 -17.32 8.37 -5.87
CA ASN A 78 -17.69 7.39 -6.89
C ASN A 78 -16.86 7.59 -8.16
N PHE A 79 -16.27 6.51 -8.64
CA PHE A 79 -15.49 6.50 -9.88
C PHE A 79 -15.78 5.21 -10.65
N GLU A 80 -16.13 5.32 -11.93
CA GLU A 80 -16.43 4.15 -12.80
C GLU A 80 -17.44 3.15 -12.21
N ASN A 81 -18.46 3.65 -11.50
CA ASN A 81 -19.50 2.86 -10.80
C ASN A 81 -19.01 2.06 -9.58
N GLU A 82 -17.80 2.32 -9.10
CA GLU A 82 -17.28 1.79 -7.85
C GLU A 82 -17.11 2.93 -6.83
N THR A 83 -17.35 2.63 -5.55
CA THR A 83 -17.14 3.58 -4.46
C THR A 83 -15.72 3.40 -3.93
N PHE A 84 -15.02 4.52 -3.78
CA PHE A 84 -13.66 4.57 -3.26
C PHE A 84 -13.62 5.40 -1.98
N CYS A 85 -12.68 5.10 -1.10
CA CYS A 85 -12.25 6.07 -0.11
C CYS A 85 -11.22 7.01 -0.73
N ARG A 86 -11.43 8.32 -0.58
CA ARG A 86 -10.56 9.37 -1.12
C ARG A 86 -9.76 10.04 -0.01
N ALA A 87 -8.46 10.16 -0.22
CA ALA A 87 -7.56 11.00 0.56
C ALA A 87 -6.90 12.07 -0.31
N VAL A 88 -6.67 13.24 0.29
CA VAL A 88 -5.98 14.38 -0.33
C VAL A 88 -4.61 14.53 0.32
N ILE A 89 -3.62 14.79 -0.51
CA ILE A 89 -2.23 15.02 -0.11
C ILE A 89 -1.85 16.40 -0.63
N GLU A 90 -1.42 17.27 0.28
CA GLU A 90 -0.88 18.59 -0.06
C GLU A 90 0.57 18.62 0.38
N THR A 91 1.46 18.93 -0.56
CA THR A 91 2.92 18.98 -0.32
C THR A 91 3.47 20.28 -0.87
N GLY A 92 4.49 20.85 -0.23
CA GLY A 92 5.13 22.09 -0.68
C GLY A 92 5.05 23.20 0.37
N SER A 93 5.36 24.42 -0.03
CA SER A 93 5.18 25.62 0.81
C SER A 93 3.83 26.29 0.51
N GLU A 94 3.45 27.28 1.31
CA GLU A 94 2.23 28.09 1.13
C GLU A 94 2.13 28.72 -0.27
N GLU A 95 3.27 28.90 -0.93
CA GLU A 95 3.41 29.55 -2.23
C GLU A 95 3.42 28.57 -3.41
N ASN A 96 3.79 27.30 -3.15
CA ASN A 96 4.01 26.27 -4.18
C ASN A 96 3.47 24.92 -3.70
N THR A 97 2.17 24.85 -3.49
CA THR A 97 1.49 23.63 -3.03
C THR A 97 1.18 22.72 -4.22
N SER A 98 1.74 21.51 -4.21
CA SER A 98 1.32 20.42 -5.08
C SER A 98 0.24 19.59 -4.40
N ARG A 99 -0.88 19.37 -5.11
CA ARG A 99 -1.98 18.55 -4.64
C ARG A 99 -2.04 17.22 -5.36
N PHE A 100 -2.27 16.16 -4.60
CA PHE A 100 -2.52 14.82 -5.09
C PHE A 100 -3.79 14.26 -4.45
N GLU A 101 -4.47 13.38 -5.17
CA GLU A 101 -5.55 12.57 -4.64
C GLU A 101 -5.20 11.10 -4.78
N TYR A 102 -5.44 10.36 -3.71
CA TYR A 102 -5.33 8.91 -3.67
C TYR A 102 -6.69 8.33 -3.32
N MET A 103 -7.16 7.40 -4.14
CA MET A 103 -8.41 6.69 -3.91
C MET A 103 -8.17 5.20 -3.88
N TRP A 104 -8.85 4.47 -2.99
CA TRP A 104 -8.80 3.01 -2.93
C TRP A 104 -10.18 2.41 -2.69
N SER A 105 -10.46 1.28 -3.35
CA SER A 105 -11.68 0.51 -3.17
C SER A 105 -11.69 -0.20 -1.81
N GLN A 106 -12.87 -0.66 -1.37
CA GLN A 106 -13.02 -1.33 -0.07
C GLN A 106 -12.24 -2.63 0.00
N ASP A 107 -12.25 -3.37 -1.10
CA ASP A 107 -11.54 -4.63 -1.28
C ASP A 107 -10.05 -4.44 -1.58
N LYS A 108 -9.59 -3.18 -1.71
CA LYS A 108 -8.22 -2.79 -2.05
C LYS A 108 -7.74 -3.34 -3.41
N ASN A 109 -8.65 -3.79 -4.28
CA ASN A 109 -8.33 -4.28 -5.62
C ASN A 109 -8.07 -3.16 -6.62
N THR A 110 -8.76 -2.02 -6.46
CA THR A 110 -8.60 -0.86 -7.33
C THR A 110 -8.04 0.32 -6.54
N THR A 111 -7.06 1.00 -7.13
CA THR A 111 -6.58 2.27 -6.61
C THR A 111 -6.42 3.30 -7.72
N VAL A 112 -6.62 4.57 -7.40
CA VAL A 112 -6.54 5.68 -8.33
C VAL A 112 -5.65 6.76 -7.74
N TRP A 113 -4.66 7.18 -8.51
CA TRP A 113 -3.78 8.31 -8.22
C TRP A 113 -4.09 9.45 -9.17
N THR A 114 -4.36 10.63 -8.64
CA THR A 114 -4.54 11.84 -9.45
C THR A 114 -3.56 12.91 -8.99
N LYS A 115 -2.80 13.48 -9.92
CA LYS A 115 -1.95 14.65 -9.71
C LYS A 115 -2.64 15.87 -10.33
N TYR A 116 -2.66 16.97 -9.59
CA TYR A 116 -3.14 18.25 -10.07
C TYR A 116 -1.97 19.18 -10.43
N ASP A 117 -2.18 20.04 -11.42
CA ASP A 117 -1.28 21.15 -11.71
C ASP A 117 -1.53 22.33 -10.75
N GLU A 118 -0.73 23.39 -10.90
CA GLU A 118 -0.80 24.61 -10.07
C GLU A 118 -2.14 25.35 -10.19
N ASN A 119 -2.88 25.13 -11.27
CA ASN A 119 -4.21 25.71 -11.49
C ASN A 119 -5.33 24.82 -10.92
N GLY A 120 -4.99 23.69 -10.31
CA GLY A 120 -5.95 22.71 -9.82
C GLY A 120 -6.59 21.85 -10.91
N ASN A 121 -6.07 21.87 -12.13
CA ASN A 121 -6.52 20.96 -13.19
C ASN A 121 -5.84 19.60 -13.03
N MET A 122 -6.55 18.54 -13.38
CA MET A 122 -5.97 17.20 -13.43
C MET A 122 -4.85 17.15 -14.49
N SER A 123 -3.62 16.91 -14.04
CA SER A 123 -2.46 16.76 -14.90
C SER A 123 -2.25 15.30 -15.30
N LEU A 124 -2.38 14.38 -14.34
CA LEU A 124 -2.17 12.95 -14.55
C LEU A 124 -3.14 12.15 -13.69
N ARG A 125 -3.68 11.07 -14.26
CA ARG A 125 -4.41 10.05 -13.51
C ARG A 125 -3.87 8.66 -13.84
N TYR A 126 -3.58 7.89 -12.81
CA TYR A 126 -3.15 6.50 -12.90
C TYR A 126 -4.15 5.62 -12.15
N VAL A 127 -4.63 4.57 -12.81
CA VAL A 127 -5.54 3.59 -12.23
C VAL A 127 -4.83 2.25 -12.20
N HIS A 128 -4.71 1.67 -11.01
CA HIS A 128 -4.18 0.35 -10.80
C HIS A 128 -5.29 -0.60 -10.37
N ARG A 129 -5.32 -1.78 -10.97
CA ARG A 129 -6.25 -2.87 -10.64
C ARG A 129 -5.43 -4.14 -10.44
N LYS A 130 -5.67 -4.85 -9.33
CA LYS A 130 -5.13 -6.19 -9.09
C LYS A 130 -5.85 -7.25 -9.92
#